data_AF-A0A7J6UHD0-F1
#
_entry.id   AF-A0A7J6UHD0-F1
#
_cell.length_a   1.000
_cell.length_b   1.000
_cell.length_c   1.000
_cell.angle_alpha   90.00
_cell.angle_beta   90.00
_cell.angle_gamma   90.00
#
_symmetry.space_group_name_H-M   'P 1'
#
loop_
_entity.id
_entity.type
_entity.pdbx_description
1 polymer ?
#
loop_
_entity_poly.entity_id
_entity_poly.type
_entity_poly.pdbx_seq_one_letter_code
_entity_poly.pdbx_strand_id
1 'polypeptide(L)'
;AVVNSRLIGAYMEIDPRLRPLGIAVKYWCKARGINDRSRGTLSSFSLILMMIHFLQRQPAPVLPSLQDLALQHNMPPLYVQGVDCRFATDSKMITEELDYLCKDNGGRNTESVGFLLHEFFRYYGYMYKFGNIAIRDVVAASGPQSKVASPSAGVYLFVDNPFEVGKDVANVLPNQHTRLRQELRRAQQMLAKGVSFFEMCQQTTLETAKAATAAGK
;
A
#
# COMPACT_ATOMS: atom_id res chain seq x y z
N ALA A 1 10.97 -10.47 9.23
CA ALA A 1 9.99 -11.11 8.32
C ALA A 1 8.74 -11.59 9.07
N VAL A 2 8.86 -12.42 10.10
CA VAL A 2 7.71 -12.97 10.86
C VAL A 2 6.77 -11.88 11.39
N VAL A 3 7.31 -10.82 12.02
CA VAL A 3 6.50 -9.72 12.56
C VAL A 3 5.72 -9.00 11.46
N ASN A 4 6.34 -8.68 10.31
CA ASN A 4 5.66 -8.06 9.18
C ASN A 4 4.48 -8.92 8.72
N SER A 5 4.65 -10.24 8.62
CA SER A 5 3.57 -11.16 8.27
C SER A 5 2.45 -11.14 9.31
N ARG A 6 2.76 -11.05 10.61
CA ARG A 6 1.76 -10.92 11.68
C ARG A 6 1.01 -9.59 11.62
N LEU A 7 1.69 -8.49 11.34
CA LEU A 7 1.08 -7.16 11.16
C LEU A 7 0.11 -7.17 9.97
N ILE A 8 0.56 -7.66 8.82
CA ILE A 8 -0.32 -7.79 7.64
C ILE A 8 -1.49 -8.71 7.92
N GLY A 9 -1.26 -9.82 8.63
CA GLY A 9 -2.32 -10.71 9.10
C GLY A 9 -3.35 -9.97 9.94
N ALA A 10 -2.92 -9.20 10.93
CA ALA A 10 -3.81 -8.40 11.78
C ALA A 10 -4.66 -7.43 10.93
N TYR A 11 -4.07 -6.73 9.96
CA TYR A 11 -4.82 -5.86 9.05
C TYR A 11 -5.88 -6.60 8.21
N MET A 12 -5.60 -7.85 7.80
CA MET A 12 -6.52 -8.67 7.01
C MET A 12 -7.75 -9.11 7.79
N GLU A 13 -7.66 -9.17 9.12
CA GLU A 13 -8.78 -9.53 9.99
C GLU A 13 -9.69 -8.31 10.29
N ILE A 14 -9.24 -7.08 10.04
CA ILE A 14 -10.02 -5.86 10.31
C ILE A 14 -11.13 -5.67 9.29
N ASP A 15 -10.82 -5.80 8.00
CA ASP A 15 -11.78 -5.56 6.92
C ASP A 15 -11.65 -6.61 5.80
N PRO A 16 -12.74 -7.31 5.44
CA PRO A 16 -12.71 -8.39 4.46
C PRO A 16 -12.37 -7.93 3.04
N ARG A 17 -12.45 -6.62 2.74
CA ARG A 17 -12.14 -6.04 1.42
C ARG A 17 -10.63 -5.96 1.16
N LEU A 18 -9.80 -5.94 2.19
CA LEU A 18 -8.34 -5.81 2.02
C LEU A 18 -7.73 -6.98 1.25
N ARG A 19 -8.16 -8.21 1.55
CA ARG A 19 -7.65 -9.43 0.90
C ARG A 19 -7.92 -9.46 -0.62
N PRO A 20 -9.17 -9.30 -1.11
CA PRO A 20 -9.43 -9.28 -2.55
C PRO A 20 -8.76 -8.08 -3.25
N LEU A 21 -8.70 -6.91 -2.62
CA LEU A 21 -7.97 -5.74 -3.14
C LEU A 21 -6.48 -6.05 -3.34
N GLY A 22 -5.84 -6.63 -2.32
CA GLY A 22 -4.43 -7.03 -2.38
C GLY A 22 -4.16 -8.08 -3.46
N ILE A 23 -5.03 -9.08 -3.62
CA ILE A 23 -4.94 -10.08 -4.69
C ILE A 23 -5.09 -9.44 -6.06
N ALA A 24 -6.09 -8.57 -6.24
CA ALA A 24 -6.36 -7.89 -7.51
C ALA A 24 -5.17 -7.04 -7.96
N VAL A 25 -4.66 -6.17 -7.08
CA VAL A 25 -3.50 -5.33 -7.43
C VAL A 25 -2.26 -6.17 -7.70
N LYS A 26 -2.02 -7.23 -6.92
CA LYS A 26 -0.89 -8.15 -7.17
C LYS A 26 -1.01 -8.83 -8.54
N TYR A 27 -2.20 -9.32 -8.89
CA TYR A 27 -2.47 -9.96 -10.18
C TYR A 27 -2.23 -8.98 -11.34
N TRP A 28 -2.80 -7.77 -11.25
CA TRP A 28 -2.58 -6.70 -12.21
C TRP A 28 -1.08 -6.38 -12.38
N CYS A 29 -0.34 -6.14 -11.28
CA CYS A 29 1.08 -5.83 -11.37
C CYS A 29 1.89 -6.96 -12.03
N LYS A 30 1.54 -8.22 -11.74
CA LYS A 30 2.19 -9.39 -12.36
C LYS A 30 1.92 -9.43 -13.87
N ALA A 31 0.65 -9.28 -14.26
CA ALA A 31 0.25 -9.32 -15.67
C ALA A 31 0.92 -8.20 -16.49
N ARG A 32 1.11 -7.03 -15.88
CA ARG A 32 1.76 -5.86 -16.49
C ARG A 32 3.28 -5.84 -16.35
N GLY A 33 3.89 -6.87 -15.76
CA GLY A 33 5.35 -6.98 -15.61
C GLY A 33 5.96 -5.86 -14.77
N ILE A 34 5.28 -5.46 -13.69
CA ILE A 34 5.68 -4.45 -12.70
C ILE A 34 5.67 -4.97 -11.26
N ASN A 35 5.69 -6.31 -11.09
CA ASN A 35 5.83 -7.01 -9.81
C ASN A 35 7.07 -7.93 -9.82
N ASP A 36 8.24 -7.36 -10.03
CA ASP A 36 9.51 -8.07 -10.06
C ASP A 36 10.62 -7.20 -9.47
N ARG A 37 11.02 -7.52 -8.23
CA ARG A 37 12.06 -6.80 -7.50
C ARG A 37 13.42 -6.95 -8.16
N SER A 38 13.70 -8.10 -8.79
CA SER A 38 14.98 -8.33 -9.49
C SER A 38 15.15 -7.40 -10.70
N ARG A 39 14.02 -6.95 -11.26
CA ARG A 39 13.94 -5.99 -12.38
C ARG A 39 13.67 -4.56 -11.92
N GLY A 40 13.76 -4.29 -10.62
CA GLY A 40 13.63 -2.94 -10.05
C GLY A 40 12.20 -2.41 -9.95
N THR A 41 11.19 -3.28 -9.94
CA THR A 41 9.77 -2.90 -9.78
C THR A 41 9.21 -3.33 -8.42
N LEU A 42 7.91 -3.11 -8.18
CA LEU A 42 7.30 -3.27 -6.86
C LEU A 42 7.37 -4.72 -6.36
N SER A 43 7.56 -4.89 -5.05
CA SER A 43 7.42 -6.17 -4.38
C SER A 43 5.97 -6.41 -3.94
N SER A 44 5.60 -7.68 -3.72
CA SER A 44 4.28 -7.99 -3.15
C SER A 44 4.08 -7.37 -1.75
N PHE A 45 5.16 -7.21 -0.97
CA PHE A 45 5.09 -6.57 0.34
C PHE A 45 4.86 -5.06 0.24
N SER A 46 5.53 -4.37 -0.68
CA SER A 46 5.28 -2.93 -0.90
C SER A 46 3.87 -2.68 -1.41
N LEU A 47 3.32 -3.55 -2.27
CA LEU A 47 1.94 -3.41 -2.75
C LEU A 47 0.91 -3.48 -1.63
N ILE A 48 1.09 -4.38 -0.66
CA ILE A 48 0.13 -4.48 0.44
C ILE A 48 0.22 -3.28 1.39
N LEU A 49 1.42 -2.75 1.64
CA LEU A 49 1.59 -1.51 2.41
C LEU A 49 0.98 -0.30 1.69
N MET A 50 1.15 -0.21 0.37
CA MET A 50 0.48 0.81 -0.44
C MET A 50 -1.05 0.73 -0.32
N MET A 51 -1.61 -0.49 -0.32
CA MET A 51 -3.04 -0.69 -0.15
C MET A 51 -3.52 -0.26 1.25
N ILE A 52 -2.82 -0.68 2.30
CA ILE A 52 -3.14 -0.29 3.69
C ILE A 52 -3.07 1.23 3.84
N HIS A 53 -2.00 1.86 3.35
CA HIS A 53 -1.82 3.31 3.36
C HIS A 53 -2.97 4.05 2.67
N PHE A 54 -3.44 3.53 1.53
CA PHE A 54 -4.57 4.08 0.79
C PHE A 54 -5.88 3.94 1.59
N LEU A 55 -6.13 2.77 2.18
CA LEU A 55 -7.34 2.49 2.96
C LEU A 55 -7.42 3.30 4.27
N GLN A 56 -6.26 3.64 4.86
CA GLN A 56 -6.17 4.56 6.01
C GLN A 56 -6.52 6.02 5.65
N ARG A 57 -6.47 6.39 4.37
CA ARG A 57 -6.65 7.77 3.88
C ARG A 57 -7.96 8.01 3.16
N GLN A 58 -8.88 7.06 3.21
CA GLN A 58 -10.24 7.30 2.76
C GLN A 58 -10.90 8.35 3.67
N PRO A 59 -11.85 9.16 3.16
CA PRO A 59 -12.55 10.14 3.98
C PRO A 59 -13.07 9.52 5.28
N ALA A 60 -13.83 8.42 5.17
CA ALA A 60 -14.02 7.45 6.25
C ALA A 60 -12.95 6.35 6.15
N PRO A 61 -11.95 6.29 7.05
CA PRO A 61 -10.90 5.28 6.97
C PRO A 61 -11.45 3.86 7.04
N VAL A 62 -10.94 2.99 6.17
CA VAL A 62 -11.29 1.56 6.17
C VAL A 62 -10.41 0.79 7.17
N LEU A 63 -9.18 1.26 7.39
CA LEU A 63 -8.22 0.68 8.33
C LEU A 63 -7.64 1.79 9.21
N PRO A 64 -7.35 1.52 10.49
CA PRO A 64 -6.63 2.46 11.35
C PRO A 64 -5.11 2.21 11.23
N SER A 65 -4.31 2.97 11.97
CA SER A 65 -2.90 2.63 12.19
C SER A 65 -2.78 1.79 13.46
N LEU A 66 -2.49 0.48 13.31
CA LEU A 66 -2.36 -0.41 14.48
C LEU A 66 -1.16 -0.04 15.35
N GLN A 67 -0.15 0.56 14.77
CA GLN A 67 1.07 0.96 15.46
C GLN A 67 0.86 2.24 16.26
N ASP A 68 0.19 3.24 15.66
CA ASP A 68 -0.11 4.48 16.37
C ASP A 68 -1.12 4.22 17.49
N LEU A 69 -2.12 3.36 17.25
CA LEU A 69 -3.07 2.93 18.27
C LEU A 69 -2.36 2.27 19.46
N ALA A 70 -1.37 1.42 19.20
CA ALA A 70 -0.56 0.81 20.27
C ALA A 70 0.23 1.86 21.08
N LEU A 71 0.76 2.89 20.43
CA LEU A 71 1.46 3.98 21.11
C LEU A 71 0.50 4.84 21.94
N GLN A 72 -0.65 5.22 21.38
CA GLN A 72 -1.68 6.02 22.07
C GLN A 72 -2.19 5.35 23.35
N HIS A 73 -2.33 4.02 23.34
CA HIS A 73 -2.74 3.24 24.49
C HIS A 73 -1.58 2.81 25.41
N ASN A 74 -0.36 3.32 25.20
CA ASN A 74 0.82 3.00 25.98
C ASN A 74 1.06 1.48 26.11
N MET A 75 0.76 0.71 25.06
CA MET A 75 1.00 -0.74 25.05
C MET A 75 2.50 -1.02 25.25
N PRO A 76 2.87 -2.12 25.92
CA PRO A 76 4.27 -2.45 26.16
C PRO A 76 5.04 -2.63 24.82
N PRO A 77 6.30 -2.15 24.74
CA PRO A 77 7.15 -2.37 23.57
C PRO A 77 7.34 -3.85 23.27
N LEU A 78 7.48 -4.17 21.98
CA LEU A 78 7.87 -5.49 21.52
C LEU A 78 9.15 -5.35 20.69
N TYR A 79 10.32 -5.48 21.31
CA TYR A 79 11.57 -5.38 20.58
C TYR A 79 11.92 -6.68 19.85
N VAL A 80 12.20 -6.60 18.56
CA VAL A 80 12.76 -7.68 17.75
C VAL A 80 14.01 -7.15 17.08
N GLN A 81 15.17 -7.74 17.42
CA GLN A 81 16.48 -7.30 16.92
C GLN A 81 16.74 -5.79 17.15
N GLY A 82 16.32 -5.27 18.31
CA GLY A 82 16.50 -3.87 18.67
C GLY A 82 15.51 -2.89 18.01
N VAL A 83 14.56 -3.38 17.21
CA VAL A 83 13.50 -2.57 16.59
C VAL A 83 12.19 -2.79 17.33
N ASP A 84 11.48 -1.70 17.66
CA ASP A 84 10.16 -1.80 18.26
C ASP A 84 9.12 -2.23 17.22
N CYS A 85 8.53 -3.38 17.48
CA CYS A 85 7.59 -4.08 16.63
C CYS A 85 6.19 -4.14 17.23
N ARG A 86 5.85 -3.26 18.18
CA ARG A 86 4.51 -3.22 18.79
C ARG A 86 3.45 -2.77 17.78
N PHE A 87 2.26 -3.36 17.88
CA PHE A 87 1.05 -2.96 17.17
C PHE A 87 -0.18 -3.53 17.91
N ALA A 88 -1.32 -2.86 17.80
CA ALA A 88 -2.57 -3.27 18.42
C ALA A 88 -3.18 -4.47 17.68
N THR A 89 -3.74 -5.41 18.44
CA THR A 89 -4.47 -6.58 17.91
C THR A 89 -5.81 -6.81 18.60
N ASP A 90 -6.18 -5.97 19.57
CA ASP A 90 -7.45 -6.07 20.28
C ASP A 90 -8.60 -5.56 19.39
N SER A 91 -9.53 -6.45 19.05
CA SER A 91 -10.60 -6.13 18.10
C SER A 91 -11.54 -5.04 18.61
N LYS A 92 -11.76 -4.94 19.92
CA LYS A 92 -12.64 -3.93 20.51
C LYS A 92 -11.99 -2.55 20.37
N MET A 93 -10.73 -2.42 20.78
CA MET A 93 -9.94 -1.19 20.64
C MET A 93 -9.87 -0.72 19.18
N ILE A 94 -9.60 -1.65 18.24
CA ILE A 94 -9.56 -1.34 16.81
C ILE A 94 -10.92 -0.85 16.30
N THR A 95 -12.00 -1.46 16.77
CA THR A 95 -13.36 -1.05 16.41
C THR A 95 -13.65 0.35 16.94
N GLU A 96 -13.40 0.62 18.22
CA GLU A 96 -13.62 1.93 18.83
C GLU A 96 -12.82 3.04 18.13
N GLU A 97 -11.56 2.78 17.78
CA GLU A 97 -10.71 3.73 17.03
C GLU A 97 -11.31 4.06 15.66
N LEU A 98 -11.73 3.06 14.91
CA LEU A 98 -12.34 3.30 13.61
C LEU A 98 -13.70 4.02 13.71
N ASP A 99 -14.51 3.75 14.74
CA ASP A 99 -15.75 4.50 14.99
C ASP A 99 -15.45 5.98 15.25
N TYR A 100 -14.42 6.25 16.06
CA TYR A 100 -13.96 7.60 16.33
C TYR A 100 -13.46 8.30 15.06
N LEU A 101 -12.61 7.64 14.26
CA LEU A 101 -12.07 8.18 13.01
C LEU A 101 -13.16 8.43 11.95
N CYS A 102 -14.27 7.70 12.02
CA CYS A 102 -15.36 7.81 11.05
C CYS A 102 -16.53 8.70 11.50
N LYS A 103 -16.51 9.23 12.74
CA LYS A 103 -17.64 9.94 13.35
C LYS A 103 -18.16 11.13 12.53
N ASP A 104 -17.25 11.86 11.88
CA ASP A 104 -17.57 13.06 11.10
C ASP A 104 -17.89 12.74 9.62
N ASN A 105 -17.80 11.47 9.22
CA ASN A 105 -18.00 11.00 7.85
C ASN A 105 -19.33 10.29 7.63
N GLY A 106 -20.27 10.40 8.58
CA GLY A 106 -21.55 9.71 8.51
C GLY A 106 -21.47 8.20 8.79
N GLY A 107 -20.37 7.73 9.40
CA GLY A 107 -20.18 6.34 9.80
C GLY A 107 -19.10 5.61 8.99
N ARG A 108 -19.08 4.28 9.13
CA ARG A 108 -18.06 3.42 8.51
C ARG A 108 -18.14 3.45 6.99
N ASN A 109 -16.99 3.31 6.35
CA ASN A 109 -16.89 3.18 4.91
C ASN A 109 -17.59 1.91 4.42
N THR A 110 -18.58 2.08 3.54
CA THR A 110 -19.37 1.01 2.90
C THR A 110 -19.04 0.81 1.42
N GLU A 111 -18.00 1.46 0.92
CA GLU A 111 -17.63 1.40 -0.50
C GLU A 111 -17.27 -0.02 -0.94
N SER A 112 -17.66 -0.36 -2.17
CA SER A 112 -17.41 -1.68 -2.72
C SER A 112 -15.92 -1.93 -3.00
N VAL A 113 -15.52 -3.20 -3.07
CA VAL A 113 -14.16 -3.60 -3.51
C VAL A 113 -13.82 -2.99 -4.88
N GLY A 114 -14.77 -2.98 -5.82
CA GLY A 114 -14.56 -2.41 -7.15
C GLY A 114 -14.31 -0.91 -7.13
N PHE A 115 -15.08 -0.17 -6.31
CA PHE A 115 -14.90 1.26 -6.13
C PHE A 115 -13.52 1.58 -5.50
N LEU A 116 -13.19 0.91 -4.39
CA LEU A 116 -11.90 1.09 -3.72
C LEU A 116 -10.72 0.75 -4.64
N LEU A 117 -10.86 -0.27 -5.51
CA LEU A 117 -9.83 -0.61 -6.49
C LEU A 117 -9.65 0.49 -7.54
N HIS A 118 -10.75 1.03 -8.07
CA HIS A 118 -10.72 2.18 -8.99
C HIS A 118 -10.03 3.39 -8.33
N GLU A 119 -10.41 3.70 -7.10
CA GLU A 119 -9.87 4.82 -6.33
C GLU A 119 -8.40 4.61 -5.95
N PHE A 120 -7.95 3.37 -5.70
CA PHE A 120 -6.54 3.05 -5.50
C PHE A 120 -5.70 3.46 -6.72
N PHE A 121 -6.15 3.12 -7.92
CA PHE A 121 -5.45 3.52 -9.15
C PHE A 121 -5.50 5.04 -9.37
N ARG A 122 -6.63 5.68 -9.05
CA ARG A 122 -6.77 7.14 -9.11
C ARG A 122 -5.81 7.84 -8.15
N TYR A 123 -5.73 7.36 -6.92
CA TYR A 123 -4.88 7.90 -5.87
C TYR A 123 -3.41 7.86 -6.30
N TYR A 124 -2.85 6.69 -6.61
CA TYR A 124 -1.43 6.57 -6.95
C TYR A 124 -1.06 7.07 -8.35
N GLY A 125 -2.02 7.09 -9.29
CA GLY A 125 -1.81 7.57 -10.65
C GLY A 125 -1.88 9.10 -10.80
N TYR A 126 -2.75 9.76 -10.01
CA TYR A 126 -3.03 11.19 -10.17
C TYR A 126 -2.86 12.03 -8.92
N MET A 127 -3.31 11.56 -7.76
CA MET A 127 -3.37 12.39 -6.55
C MET A 127 -2.04 12.41 -5.79
N TYR A 128 -1.49 11.23 -5.51
CA TYR A 128 -0.17 11.08 -4.89
C TYR A 128 0.93 11.58 -5.85
N LYS A 129 1.71 12.55 -5.39
CA LYS A 129 2.83 13.12 -6.16
C LYS A 129 4.19 12.64 -5.65
N PHE A 130 4.40 12.74 -4.34
CA PHE A 130 5.63 12.43 -3.63
C PHE A 130 5.32 12.24 -2.13
N GLY A 131 6.32 11.79 -1.37
CA GLY A 131 6.24 11.61 0.09
C GLY A 131 6.16 10.14 0.51
N ASN A 132 6.20 9.92 1.82
CA ASN A 132 6.25 8.56 2.38
C ASN A 132 4.91 7.86 2.29
N ILE A 133 4.93 6.67 1.69
CA ILE A 133 3.84 5.71 1.82
C ILE A 133 4.10 4.93 3.11
N ALA A 134 3.68 5.52 4.23
CA ALA A 134 3.78 4.94 5.56
C ALA A 134 2.40 4.58 6.12
N ILE A 135 2.33 3.50 6.89
CA ILE A 135 1.09 3.00 7.53
C ILE A 135 0.97 3.35 9.02
N ARG A 136 1.88 4.21 9.50
CA ARG A 136 1.97 4.76 10.85
C ARG A 136 2.45 6.22 10.80
N ASP A 137 2.32 6.94 11.89
CA ASP A 137 2.97 8.23 12.07
C ASP A 137 4.48 8.04 12.26
N VAL A 138 5.23 8.43 11.22
CA VAL A 138 6.68 8.30 11.18
C VAL A 138 7.36 9.20 12.23
N VAL A 139 6.79 10.37 12.55
CA VAL A 139 7.35 11.29 13.54
C VAL A 139 7.19 10.70 14.94
N ALA A 140 5.99 10.23 15.27
CA ALA A 140 5.72 9.56 16.54
C ALA A 140 6.60 8.32 16.72
N ALA A 141 6.78 7.53 15.66
CA ALA A 141 7.60 6.31 15.69
C ALA A 141 9.12 6.58 15.81
N SER A 142 9.61 7.74 15.37
CA SER A 142 11.05 8.03 15.34
C SER A 142 11.58 8.67 16.63
N GLY A 143 10.68 9.14 17.51
CA GLY A 143 11.03 9.85 18.74
C GLY A 143 11.63 11.25 18.51
N PRO A 144 11.78 12.06 19.59
CA PRO A 144 12.15 13.47 19.50
C PRO A 144 13.58 13.76 19.00
N GLN A 145 14.45 12.75 18.88
CA GLN A 145 15.86 12.91 18.48
C GLN A 145 16.16 12.46 17.04
N SER A 146 15.21 11.87 16.32
CA SER A 146 15.46 11.41 14.97
C SER A 146 15.20 12.52 13.97
N LYS A 147 16.27 12.94 13.26
CA LYS A 147 16.11 13.65 12.00
C LYS A 147 15.49 12.65 11.02
N VAL A 148 14.15 12.59 10.98
CA VAL A 148 13.45 11.82 9.95
C VAL A 148 13.94 12.39 8.63
N ALA A 149 14.81 11.65 7.96
CA ALA A 149 15.17 11.93 6.59
C ALA A 149 13.89 11.68 5.80
N SER A 150 13.06 12.72 5.65
CA SER A 150 12.08 12.75 4.57
C SER A 150 12.87 12.40 3.32
N PRO A 151 12.55 11.30 2.62
CA PRO A 151 13.28 10.95 1.41
C PRO A 151 13.31 12.19 0.56
N SER A 152 14.54 12.56 0.16
CA SER A 152 14.85 13.73 -0.62
C SER A 152 13.74 13.98 -1.63
N ALA A 153 13.10 15.16 -1.53
CA ALA A 153 11.99 15.56 -2.37
C ALA A 153 12.27 15.14 -3.83
N GLY A 154 11.60 14.08 -4.31
CA GLY A 154 11.89 13.52 -5.62
C GLY A 154 11.75 12.00 -5.77
N VAL A 155 11.84 11.20 -4.70
CA VAL A 155 11.66 9.73 -4.83
C VAL A 155 10.18 9.39 -4.96
N TYR A 156 9.75 8.93 -6.14
CA TYR A 156 8.40 8.44 -6.37
C TYR A 156 8.25 7.00 -5.84
N LEU A 157 7.15 6.75 -5.12
CA LEU A 157 6.81 5.44 -4.53
C LEU A 157 7.82 4.95 -3.47
N PHE A 158 8.24 5.85 -2.58
CA PHE A 158 8.93 5.45 -1.36
C PHE A 158 7.92 4.78 -0.42
N VAL A 159 8.08 3.48 -0.18
CA VAL A 159 7.21 2.71 0.72
C VAL A 159 7.98 2.41 1.99
N ASP A 160 7.57 3.06 3.08
CA ASP A 160 8.26 2.97 4.36
C ASP A 160 8.07 1.59 4.99
N ASN A 161 9.16 1.00 5.51
CA ASN A 161 9.08 -0.22 6.29
C ASN A 161 8.28 0.05 7.58
N PRO A 162 7.27 -0.78 7.91
CA PRO A 162 6.40 -0.53 9.06
C PRO A 162 7.13 -0.49 10.41
N PHE A 163 8.32 -1.05 10.55
CA PHE A 163 9.06 -1.02 11.83
C PHE A 163 10.37 -0.25 11.76
N GLU A 164 11.02 -0.24 10.59
CA GLU A 164 12.31 0.43 10.38
C GLU A 164 12.10 1.74 9.60
N VAL A 165 11.92 2.86 10.31
CA VAL A 165 11.69 4.17 9.67
C VAL A 165 12.81 4.50 8.67
N GLY A 166 12.41 4.98 7.49
CA GLY A 166 13.36 5.45 6.46
C GLY A 166 13.91 4.34 5.57
N LYS A 167 13.51 3.08 5.80
CA LYS A 167 13.87 1.95 4.95
C LYS A 167 12.81 1.74 3.87
N ASP A 168 13.14 2.12 2.63
CA ASP A 168 12.26 1.88 1.47
C ASP A 168 12.18 0.38 1.13
N VAL A 169 11.00 -0.21 1.29
CA VAL A 169 10.76 -1.61 0.94
C VAL A 169 10.31 -1.78 -0.52
N ALA A 170 9.88 -0.71 -1.19
CA ALA A 170 9.59 -0.76 -2.62
C ALA A 170 10.89 -0.84 -3.42
N ASN A 171 11.86 0.03 -3.10
CA ASN A 171 13.19 0.05 -3.72
C ASN A 171 13.12 0.09 -5.26
N VAL A 172 12.17 0.86 -5.77
CA VAL A 172 11.87 0.95 -7.20
C VAL A 172 12.97 1.74 -7.90
N LEU A 173 13.54 1.18 -8.97
CA LEU A 173 14.57 1.87 -9.76
C LEU A 173 13.99 3.15 -10.41
N PRO A 174 14.76 4.27 -10.43
CA PRO A 174 14.28 5.53 -11.00
C PRO A 174 13.74 5.42 -12.43
N ASN A 175 14.35 4.58 -13.27
CA ASN A 175 13.92 4.35 -14.65
C ASN A 175 12.54 3.63 -14.77
N GLN A 176 12.04 3.00 -13.70
CA GLN A 176 10.72 2.37 -13.66
C GLN A 176 9.61 3.33 -13.21
N HIS A 177 9.94 4.49 -12.62
CA HIS A 177 8.95 5.41 -12.01
C HIS A 177 7.90 5.88 -13.01
N THR A 178 8.34 6.34 -14.19
CA THR A 178 7.44 6.79 -15.26
C THR A 178 6.51 5.67 -15.72
N ARG A 179 7.05 4.47 -15.95
CA ARG A 179 6.27 3.30 -16.37
C ARG A 179 5.21 2.92 -15.35
N LEU A 180 5.57 2.87 -14.06
CA LEU A 180 4.63 2.56 -12.98
C LEU A 180 3.48 3.58 -12.92
N ARG A 181 3.81 4.88 -12.98
CA ARG A 181 2.79 5.93 -12.97
C ARG A 181 1.87 5.84 -14.18
N GLN A 182 2.42 5.55 -15.37
CA GLN A 182 1.62 5.38 -16.58
C GLN A 182 0.70 4.16 -16.49
N GLU A 183 1.18 3.03 -15.98
CA GLU A 183 0.34 1.84 -15.79
C GLU A 183 -0.78 2.07 -14.77
N LEU A 184 -0.52 2.77 -13.66
CA LEU A 184 -1.55 3.17 -12.69
C LEU A 184 -2.63 4.05 -13.35
N ARG A 185 -2.22 5.05 -14.14
CA ARG A 185 -3.14 5.92 -14.88
C ARG A 185 -3.95 5.17 -15.93
N ARG A 186 -3.31 4.26 -16.67
CA ARG A 186 -3.95 3.41 -17.67
C ARG A 186 -5.03 2.55 -17.01
N ALA A 187 -4.70 1.89 -15.90
CA ALA A 187 -5.64 1.07 -15.13
C ALA A 187 -6.86 1.88 -14.69
N GLN A 188 -6.64 3.04 -14.09
CA GLN A 188 -7.73 3.94 -13.69
C GLN A 188 -8.62 4.34 -14.88
N GLN A 189 -8.03 4.79 -15.99
CA GLN A 189 -8.77 5.23 -17.17
C GLN A 189 -9.59 4.12 -17.81
N MET A 190 -9.07 2.88 -17.82
CA MET A 190 -9.79 1.73 -18.36
C MET A 190 -11.00 1.38 -17.50
N LEU A 191 -10.83 1.31 -16.17
CA LEU A 191 -11.94 1.07 -15.26
C LEU A 191 -12.98 2.19 -15.33
N ALA A 192 -12.56 3.46 -15.42
CA ALA A 192 -13.47 4.59 -15.58
C ALA A 192 -14.28 4.57 -16.89
N LYS A 193 -13.78 3.88 -17.93
CA LYS A 193 -14.49 3.65 -19.19
C LYS A 193 -15.35 2.38 -19.18
N GLY A 194 -15.46 1.69 -18.04
CA GLY A 194 -16.22 0.45 -17.92
C GLY A 194 -15.52 -0.79 -18.47
N VAL A 195 -14.22 -0.72 -18.79
CA VAL A 195 -13.46 -1.90 -19.20
C VAL A 195 -13.35 -2.85 -18.01
N SER A 196 -13.52 -4.15 -18.25
CA SER A 196 -13.46 -5.14 -17.18
C SER A 196 -12.06 -5.22 -16.54
N PHE A 197 -12.00 -5.60 -15.26
CA PHE A 197 -10.73 -5.84 -14.58
C PHE A 197 -9.86 -6.87 -15.31
N PHE A 198 -10.48 -7.90 -15.87
CA PHE A 198 -9.79 -8.95 -16.62
C PHE A 198 -9.10 -8.37 -17.86
N GLU A 199 -9.82 -7.63 -18.70
CA GLU A 199 -9.26 -6.97 -19.90
C GLU A 199 -8.20 -5.94 -19.54
N MET A 200 -8.39 -5.17 -18.46
CA MET A 200 -7.40 -4.21 -17.96
C MET A 200 -6.05 -4.87 -17.64
N CYS A 201 -6.07 -6.12 -17.17
CA CYS A 201 -4.88 -6.88 -16.80
C CYS A 201 -4.15 -7.50 -18.01
N GLN A 202 -4.82 -7.69 -19.15
CA GLN A 202 -4.21 -8.35 -20.30
C GLN A 202 -2.98 -7.58 -20.81
N GLN A 203 -1.98 -8.32 -21.29
CA GLN A 203 -0.82 -7.73 -21.97
C GLN A 203 -1.27 -7.13 -23.30
N THR A 204 -0.72 -5.98 -23.65
CA THR A 204 -1.01 -5.34 -24.94
C THR A 204 -0.49 -6.27 -26.04
N THR A 205 -1.22 -6.47 -27.14
CA THR A 205 -0.86 -7.41 -28.22
C THR A 205 0.56 -7.22 -28.76
N LEU A 206 1.09 -5.98 -28.68
CA LEU A 206 2.49 -5.66 -29.04
C LEU A 206 3.55 -6.21 -28.07
N GLU A 207 3.24 -6.32 -26.77
CA GLU A 207 4.18 -6.82 -25.75
C GLU A 207 4.28 -8.35 -25.81
N THR A 208 3.17 -9.03 -26.08
CA THR A 208 3.13 -10.48 -26.36
C THR A 208 3.96 -10.82 -27.61
N ALA A 209 3.88 -10.00 -28.66
CA ALA A 209 4.69 -10.15 -29.86
C ALA A 209 6.19 -9.97 -29.60
N LYS A 210 6.58 -8.92 -28.84
CA LYS A 210 7.98 -8.69 -28.46
C LYS A 210 8.54 -9.78 -27.55
N ALA A 211 7.75 -10.28 -26.60
CA ALA A 211 8.15 -11.40 -25.73
C ALA A 211 8.31 -12.71 -26.52
N ALA A 212 7.42 -13.00 -27.46
CA ALA A 212 7.55 -14.16 -28.36
C ALA A 212 8.80 -14.06 -29.26
N THR A 213 9.16 -12.86 -29.70
CA THR A 213 10.37 -12.64 -30.52
C THR A 213 11.66 -12.76 -29.69
N ALA A 214 11.61 -12.44 -28.39
CA ALA A 214 12.74 -12.57 -27.48
C ALA A 214 12.95 -13.99 -26.93
N ALA A 215 11.90 -14.79 -26.83
CA ALA A 215 11.96 -16.19 -26.38
C ALA A 215 12.30 -17.19 -27.51
N GLY A 216 12.31 -16.73 -28.77
CA GLY A 216 12.69 -17.53 -29.95
C GLY A 216 14.15 -17.34 -30.40
N LYS A 217 15.01 -16.77 -29.56
CA LYS A 217 16.47 -16.65 -29.74
C LYS A 217 17.19 -17.34 -28.61
#